data_AF-A0AAW9S4Q7-F1
#
_entry.id   AF-A0AAW9S4Q7-F1
#
_cell.length_a   1.000
_cell.length_b   1.000
_cell.length_c   1.000
_cell.angle_alpha   90.00
_cell.angle_beta   90.00
_cell.angle_gamma   90.00
#
_symmetry.space_group_name_H-M   'P 1'
#
loop_
_entity.id
_entity.type
_entity.pdbx_description
1 polymer ?
#
loop_
_entity_poly.entity_id
_entity_poly.type
_entity_poly.pdbx_seq_one_letter_code
_entity_poly.pdbx_strand_id
1 'polypeptide(L)'
;MVSEIEMALLEQFAFGEIGEQDFIESYPVNLLNNKNYLINLIEVMIKNKDADNLSLLLDVIASLSLYKDYDIQSVYRKLIKVNWHQMHEELVDSLDKSAVNEDYFIYVLNSLYDYHKDGVEDFMVPIWSKCLWSLYKIKTRKSIDMIKQYVNSEYEYLRETSKKNLSKLNE
;
A
#
# COMPACT_ATOMS: atom_id res chain seq x y z
N MET A 1 -1.15 -19.31 -14.00
CA MET A 1 -2.05 -19.59 -12.87
C MET A 1 -1.15 -20.14 -11.79
N VAL A 2 -1.17 -19.53 -10.61
CA VAL A 2 -0.36 -20.01 -9.47
C VAL A 2 -0.94 -21.35 -9.03
N SER A 3 -0.10 -22.35 -8.79
CA SER A 3 -0.54 -23.66 -8.34
C SER A 3 -1.03 -23.62 -6.89
N GLU A 4 -1.88 -24.57 -6.51
CA GLU A 4 -2.36 -24.70 -5.11
C GLU A 4 -1.19 -24.85 -4.12
N ILE A 5 -0.14 -25.56 -4.52
CA ILE A 5 1.08 -25.74 -3.71
C ILE A 5 1.79 -24.41 -3.48
N GLU A 6 1.94 -23.60 -4.53
CA GLU A 6 2.56 -22.28 -4.42
C GLU A 6 1.73 -21.36 -3.52
N MET A 7 0.40 -21.37 -3.64
CA MET A 7 -0.48 -20.57 -2.79
C MET A 7 -0.39 -20.97 -1.32
N ALA A 8 -0.43 -22.27 -1.02
CA ALA A 8 -0.30 -22.77 0.34
C ALA A 8 1.03 -22.35 0.99
N LEU A 9 2.14 -22.36 0.24
CA LEU A 9 3.43 -21.89 0.75
C LEU A 9 3.48 -20.38 0.97
N LEU A 10 2.83 -19.58 0.12
CA LEU A 10 2.70 -18.13 0.33
C LEU A 10 1.93 -17.84 1.62
N GLU A 11 0.82 -18.55 1.86
CA GLU A 11 0.02 -18.42 3.10
C GLU A 11 0.83 -18.83 4.33
N GLN A 12 1.44 -20.02 4.32
CA GLN A 12 2.26 -20.51 5.43
C GLN A 12 3.37 -19.53 5.80
N PHE A 13 4.04 -18.95 4.80
CA PHE A 13 5.08 -17.96 5.06
C PHE A 13 4.51 -16.63 5.58
N ALA A 14 3.44 -16.11 4.97
CA ALA A 14 2.82 -14.85 5.40
C ALA A 14 2.26 -14.92 6.83
N PHE A 15 1.73 -16.08 7.24
CA PHE A 15 1.23 -16.31 8.59
C PHE A 15 2.32 -16.74 9.59
N GLY A 16 3.58 -16.87 9.14
CA GLY A 16 4.72 -17.21 9.99
C GLY A 16 4.76 -18.68 10.43
N GLU A 17 4.06 -19.57 9.73
CA GLU A 17 4.08 -21.01 9.96
C GLU A 17 5.40 -21.64 9.51
N ILE A 18 6.04 -21.06 8.50
CA ILE A 18 7.37 -21.45 8.00
C ILE A 18 8.32 -20.25 7.94
N GLY A 19 9.61 -20.49 8.11
CA GLY A 19 10.65 -19.47 7.97
C GLY A 19 11.01 -19.18 6.51
N GLU A 20 11.76 -18.09 6.27
CA GLU A 20 12.19 -17.70 4.91
C GLU A 20 13.02 -18.80 4.23
N GLN A 21 13.92 -19.46 4.97
CA GLN A 21 14.72 -20.55 4.41
C GLN A 21 13.85 -21.73 3.96
N ASP A 22 12.93 -22.18 4.82
CA ASP A 22 12.02 -23.29 4.51
C ASP A 22 11.11 -22.96 3.33
N PHE A 23 10.63 -21.70 3.27
CA PHE A 23 9.86 -21.20 2.14
C PHE A 23 10.67 -21.28 0.84
N ILE A 24 11.89 -20.73 0.81
CA ILE A 24 12.74 -20.71 -0.39
C ILE A 24 13.10 -22.12 -0.86
N GLU A 25 13.39 -23.03 0.07
CA GLU A 25 13.76 -24.43 -0.24
C GLU A 25 12.57 -25.27 -0.71
N SER A 26 11.39 -25.02 -0.14
CA SER A 26 10.17 -25.78 -0.44
C SER A 26 9.40 -25.23 -1.65
N TYR A 27 9.69 -24.00 -2.08
CA TYR A 27 9.00 -23.39 -3.20
C TYR A 27 9.24 -24.18 -4.51
N PRO A 28 8.19 -24.54 -5.29
CA PRO A 28 8.33 -25.37 -6.48
C PRO A 28 9.27 -24.79 -7.55
N VAL A 29 9.42 -23.47 -7.58
CA VAL A 29 10.38 -22.77 -8.43
C VAL A 29 11.59 -22.38 -7.59
N ASN A 30 12.79 -22.69 -8.08
CA ASN A 30 14.03 -22.22 -7.46
C ASN A 30 14.10 -20.68 -7.52
N LEU A 31 13.70 -20.03 -6.42
CA LEU A 31 13.63 -18.57 -6.31
C LEU A 31 15.00 -17.90 -6.31
N LEU A 32 16.05 -18.60 -5.85
CA LEU A 32 17.42 -18.09 -5.85
C LEU A 32 17.95 -17.89 -7.28
N ASN A 33 17.61 -18.81 -8.17
CA ASN A 33 17.99 -18.76 -9.58
C ASN A 33 16.98 -17.98 -10.44
N ASN A 34 15.72 -17.92 -10.02
CA ASN A 34 14.63 -17.22 -10.74
C ASN A 34 14.08 -16.06 -9.89
N LYS A 35 14.94 -15.11 -9.54
CA LYS A 35 14.61 -13.99 -8.64
C LYS A 35 13.45 -13.11 -9.11
N ASN A 36 13.09 -13.14 -10.39
CA ASN A 36 11.97 -12.37 -10.91
C ASN A 36 10.65 -13.15 -10.93
N TYR A 37 10.62 -14.41 -10.48
CA TYR A 37 9.44 -15.25 -10.59
C TYR A 37 8.22 -14.66 -9.86
N LEU A 38 8.37 -14.34 -8.57
CA LEU A 38 7.29 -13.75 -7.78
C LEU A 38 6.89 -12.35 -8.29
N ILE A 39 7.86 -11.57 -8.77
CA ILE A 39 7.60 -10.26 -9.39
C ILE A 39 6.75 -10.42 -10.65
N ASN A 40 7.03 -11.41 -11.49
CA ASN A 40 6.22 -11.69 -12.68
C ASN A 40 4.82 -12.17 -12.30
N LEU A 41 4.65 -12.87 -11.18
CA LEU A 41 3.34 -13.25 -10.68
C LEU A 41 2.48 -12.04 -10.29
N ILE A 42 3.07 -10.98 -9.73
CA ILE A 42 2.35 -9.70 -9.47
C ILE A 42 1.68 -9.22 -10.77
N GLU A 43 2.44 -9.11 -11.86
CA GLU A 43 1.92 -8.59 -13.14
C GLU A 43 0.81 -9.50 -13.70
N VAL A 44 0.91 -10.83 -13.51
CA VAL A 44 -0.15 -11.78 -13.86
C VAL A 44 -1.41 -11.55 -13.03
N MET A 45 -1.28 -11.39 -11.70
CA MET A 45 -2.40 -11.16 -10.80
C MET A 45 -3.08 -9.81 -11.08
N ILE A 46 -2.31 -8.75 -11.32
CA ILE A 46 -2.83 -7.43 -11.75
C ILE A 46 -3.63 -7.57 -13.05
N LYS A 47 -3.07 -8.27 -14.05
CA LYS A 47 -3.76 -8.48 -15.34
C LYS A 47 -5.09 -9.22 -15.17
N ASN A 48 -5.13 -10.19 -14.25
CA ASN A 48 -6.32 -10.99 -13.97
C ASN A 48 -7.27 -10.36 -12.95
N LYS A 49 -6.90 -9.21 -12.35
CA LYS A 49 -7.63 -8.57 -11.24
C LYS A 49 -7.87 -9.49 -10.04
N ASP A 50 -6.87 -10.31 -9.73
CA ASP A 50 -6.89 -11.26 -8.62
C ASP A 50 -6.44 -10.58 -7.33
N ALA A 51 -7.37 -9.91 -6.64
CA ALA A 51 -7.07 -9.03 -5.51
C ALA A 51 -6.56 -9.78 -4.28
N ASP A 52 -7.21 -10.91 -3.93
CA ASP A 52 -6.91 -11.65 -2.70
C ASP A 52 -5.50 -12.24 -2.76
N ASN A 53 -5.17 -12.92 -3.86
CA ASN A 53 -3.84 -13.51 -4.03
C ASN A 53 -2.75 -12.45 -4.24
N LEU A 54 -3.10 -11.31 -4.86
CA LEU A 54 -2.16 -10.20 -4.99
C LEU A 54 -1.77 -9.64 -3.63
N SER A 55 -2.74 -9.42 -2.74
CA SER A 55 -2.45 -8.90 -1.39
C SER A 55 -1.47 -9.79 -0.65
N LEU A 56 -1.76 -11.10 -0.60
CA LEU A 56 -0.88 -12.08 0.01
C LEU A 56 0.53 -12.05 -0.60
N LEU A 57 0.63 -12.02 -1.93
CA LEU A 57 1.92 -12.03 -2.61
C LEU A 57 2.75 -10.76 -2.32
N LEU A 58 2.12 -9.59 -2.21
CA LEU A 58 2.81 -8.35 -1.84
C LEU A 58 3.37 -8.44 -0.42
N ASP A 59 2.62 -8.98 0.54
CA ASP A 59 3.07 -9.16 1.92
C ASP A 59 4.26 -10.12 2.02
N VAL A 60 4.22 -11.22 1.25
CA VAL A 60 5.33 -12.17 1.15
C VAL A 60 6.57 -11.48 0.57
N ILE A 61 6.44 -10.76 -0.56
CA ILE A 61 7.57 -10.07 -1.19
C ILE A 61 8.17 -9.01 -0.27
N ALA A 62 7.34 -8.27 0.47
CA ALA A 62 7.80 -7.27 1.43
C ALA A 62 8.58 -7.89 2.61
N SER A 63 8.31 -9.15 2.94
CA SER A 63 8.92 -9.85 4.08
C SER A 63 10.17 -10.66 3.71
N LEU A 64 10.35 -11.01 2.43
CA LEU A 64 11.49 -11.81 1.97
C LEU A 64 12.76 -10.98 1.78
N SER A 65 13.84 -11.37 2.44
CA SER A 65 15.15 -10.72 2.29
C SER A 65 15.68 -10.77 0.84
N LEU A 66 15.29 -11.80 0.08
CA LEU A 66 15.62 -11.96 -1.35
C LEU A 66 15.16 -10.77 -2.21
N TYR A 67 14.10 -10.08 -1.80
CA TYR A 67 13.49 -8.98 -2.54
C TYR A 67 13.70 -7.61 -1.91
N LYS A 68 14.57 -7.49 -0.89
CA LYS A 68 14.83 -6.23 -0.18
C LYS A 68 15.22 -5.05 -1.08
N ASP A 69 15.88 -5.34 -2.21
CA ASP A 69 16.39 -4.34 -3.16
C ASP A 69 15.40 -4.10 -4.33
N TYR A 70 14.26 -4.82 -4.37
CA TYR A 70 13.24 -4.64 -5.38
C TYR A 70 12.41 -3.37 -5.11
N ASP A 71 12.17 -2.56 -6.15
CA ASP A 71 11.31 -1.36 -6.05
C ASP A 71 9.82 -1.76 -5.99
N ILE A 72 9.41 -2.33 -4.85
CA ILE A 72 8.01 -2.65 -4.56
C ILE A 72 7.14 -1.39 -4.53
N GLN A 73 7.73 -0.23 -4.21
CA GLN A 73 7.03 1.06 -4.22
C GLN A 73 6.48 1.37 -5.61
N SER A 74 7.15 0.95 -6.69
CA SER A 74 6.62 1.08 -8.06
C SER A 74 5.31 0.33 -8.27
N VAL A 75 5.14 -0.83 -7.64
CA VAL A 75 3.92 -1.63 -7.70
C VAL A 75 2.81 -0.94 -6.90
N TYR A 76 3.09 -0.51 -5.67
CA TYR A 76 2.12 0.21 -4.84
C TYR A 76 1.59 1.47 -5.52
N ARG A 77 2.47 2.25 -6.16
CA ARG A 77 2.12 3.43 -6.96
C ARG A 77 1.16 3.10 -8.11
N LYS A 78 1.30 1.94 -8.77
CA LYS A 78 0.37 1.50 -9.83
C LYS A 78 -1.00 1.13 -9.23
N LEU A 79 -0.99 0.37 -8.13
CA LEU A 79 -2.20 -0.15 -7.49
C LEU A 79 -3.07 0.95 -6.88
N ILE A 80 -2.47 2.00 -6.29
CA ILE A 80 -3.21 3.15 -5.76
C ILE A 80 -4.09 3.86 -6.81
N LYS A 81 -3.78 3.70 -8.10
CA LYS A 81 -4.50 4.39 -9.19
C LYS A 81 -5.63 3.55 -9.79
N VAL A 82 -5.92 2.36 -9.27
CA VAL A 82 -6.92 1.45 -9.86
C VAL A 82 -7.93 0.98 -8.82
N ASN A 83 -9.21 0.91 -9.20
CA ASN A 83 -10.31 0.69 -8.25
C ASN A 83 -10.86 -0.74 -8.22
N TRP A 84 -10.17 -1.72 -8.81
CA TRP A 84 -10.67 -3.11 -8.88
C TRP A 84 -10.37 -3.94 -7.62
N HIS A 85 -9.57 -3.41 -6.69
CA HIS A 85 -9.27 -4.02 -5.39
C HIS A 85 -9.61 -3.05 -4.24
N GLN A 86 -9.66 -3.58 -3.01
CA GLN A 86 -9.96 -2.79 -1.81
C GLN A 86 -8.73 -2.45 -0.95
N MET A 87 -7.52 -2.71 -1.45
CA MET A 87 -6.26 -2.58 -0.71
C MET A 87 -5.75 -1.14 -0.48
N HIS A 88 -6.56 -0.10 -0.71
CA HIS A 88 -6.03 1.28 -0.74
C HIS A 88 -5.55 1.76 0.62
N GLU A 89 -6.11 1.24 1.71
CA GLU A 89 -5.67 1.57 3.06
C GLU A 89 -4.27 0.99 3.33
N GLU A 90 -4.08 -0.29 3.03
CA GLU A 90 -2.82 -1.02 3.19
C GLU A 90 -1.73 -0.43 2.27
N LEU A 91 -2.10 -0.05 1.05
CA LEU A 91 -1.17 0.59 0.11
C LEU A 91 -0.68 1.95 0.61
N VAL A 92 -1.55 2.75 1.24
CA VAL A 92 -1.16 4.02 1.88
C VAL A 92 -0.22 3.79 3.06
N ASP A 93 -0.45 2.74 3.84
CA ASP A 93 0.43 2.36 4.94
C ASP A 93 1.80 1.88 4.46
N SER A 94 1.84 1.13 3.34
CA SER A 94 3.04 0.55 2.75
C SER A 94 3.85 1.52 1.87
N LEU A 95 3.26 2.61 1.36
CA LEU A 95 4.01 3.62 0.63
C LEU A 95 5.02 4.33 1.53
N ASP A 96 6.27 4.45 1.08
CA ASP A 96 7.28 5.22 1.81
C ASP A 96 6.91 6.70 1.87
N LYS A 97 7.17 7.32 3.03
CA LYS A 97 6.83 8.71 3.31
C LYS A 97 7.95 9.62 2.78
N SER A 98 8.13 9.59 1.46
CA SER A 98 9.14 10.33 0.72
C SER A 98 8.52 11.29 -0.30
N ALA A 99 9.28 12.29 -0.74
CA ALA A 99 8.82 13.25 -1.73
C ALA A 99 8.43 12.59 -3.07
N VAL A 100 9.02 11.44 -3.42
CA VAL A 100 8.70 10.69 -4.65
C VAL A 100 7.27 10.16 -4.63
N ASN A 101 6.77 9.80 -3.44
CA ASN A 101 5.43 9.23 -3.27
C ASN A 101 4.37 10.28 -2.89
N GLU A 102 4.76 11.55 -2.72
CA GLU A 102 3.87 12.65 -2.30
C GLU A 102 2.58 12.72 -3.13
N ASP A 103 2.72 12.64 -4.46
CA ASP A 103 1.60 12.79 -5.39
C ASP A 103 0.56 11.67 -5.27
N TYR A 104 0.96 10.52 -4.73
CA TYR A 104 0.06 9.39 -4.52
C TYR A 104 -0.79 9.59 -3.27
N PHE A 105 -0.23 10.12 -2.17
CA PHE A 105 -1.03 10.52 -1.02
C PHE A 105 -2.03 11.63 -1.38
N ILE A 106 -1.61 12.60 -2.20
CA ILE A 106 -2.49 13.66 -2.70
C ILE A 106 -3.57 13.09 -3.62
N TYR A 107 -3.22 12.12 -4.48
CA TYR A 107 -4.20 11.45 -5.33
C TYR A 107 -5.29 10.77 -4.50
N VAL A 108 -4.91 9.99 -3.48
CA VAL A 108 -5.85 9.30 -2.58
C VAL A 108 -6.77 10.29 -1.86
N LEU A 109 -6.22 11.41 -1.36
CA LEU A 109 -6.99 12.48 -0.73
C LEU A 109 -8.10 13.07 -1.61
N ASN A 110 -7.88 13.08 -2.92
CA ASN A 110 -8.82 13.63 -3.91
C ASN A 110 -9.63 12.53 -4.62
N SER A 111 -9.58 11.29 -4.13
CA SER A 111 -10.26 10.14 -4.72
C SER A 111 -11.37 9.63 -3.81
N LEU A 112 -12.46 9.17 -4.43
CA LEU A 112 -13.52 8.40 -3.78
C LEU A 112 -13.65 7.05 -4.51
N TYR A 113 -13.39 5.96 -3.80
CA TYR A 113 -13.45 4.62 -4.40
C TYR A 113 -14.88 4.10 -4.45
N ASP A 114 -15.23 3.41 -5.54
CA ASP A 114 -16.60 2.94 -5.79
C ASP A 114 -17.14 2.06 -4.66
N TYR A 115 -16.28 1.25 -4.05
CA TYR A 115 -16.63 0.33 -2.97
C TYR A 115 -16.78 1.00 -1.59
N HIS A 116 -16.57 2.31 -1.47
CA HIS A 116 -16.77 3.08 -0.24
C HIS A 116 -17.73 4.26 -0.38
N LYS A 117 -18.44 4.38 -1.50
CA LYS A 117 -19.36 5.52 -1.77
C LYS A 117 -20.43 5.71 -0.70
N ASP A 118 -20.95 4.62 -0.15
CA ASP A 118 -22.06 4.65 0.82
C ASP A 118 -21.58 4.71 2.28
N GLY A 119 -20.27 4.74 2.52
CA GLY A 119 -19.66 4.73 3.86
C GLY A 119 -18.43 5.63 3.93
N VAL A 120 -18.50 6.82 3.32
CA VAL A 120 -17.35 7.73 3.20
C VAL A 120 -16.75 8.08 4.57
N GLU A 121 -17.59 8.38 5.55
CA GLU A 121 -17.11 8.78 6.88
C GLU A 121 -16.46 7.62 7.64
N ASP A 122 -16.97 6.39 7.48
CA ASP A 122 -16.45 5.22 8.19
C ASP A 122 -15.21 4.62 7.50
N PHE A 123 -15.11 4.71 6.17
CA PHE A 123 -14.06 4.02 5.40
C PHE A 123 -13.08 4.96 4.70
N MET A 124 -13.53 6.05 4.08
CA MET A 124 -12.63 6.96 3.35
C MET A 124 -11.92 7.95 4.27
N VAL A 125 -12.63 8.51 5.26
CA VAL A 125 -12.05 9.49 6.19
C VAL A 125 -10.82 8.95 6.94
N PRO A 126 -10.80 7.69 7.43
CA PRO A 126 -9.58 7.08 7.97
C PRO A 126 -8.41 7.04 6.97
N ILE A 127 -8.66 6.59 5.73
CA ILE A 127 -7.63 6.51 4.67
C ILE A 127 -7.09 7.91 4.32
N TRP A 128 -7.98 8.89 4.18
CA TRP A 128 -7.61 10.28 3.94
C TRP A 128 -6.80 10.87 5.11
N SER A 129 -7.18 10.56 6.35
CA SER A 129 -6.41 10.98 7.53
C SER A 129 -5.00 10.40 7.52
N LYS A 130 -4.82 9.12 7.17
CA LYS A 130 -3.49 8.50 6.99
C LYS A 130 -2.65 9.23 5.92
N CYS A 131 -3.29 9.68 4.84
CA CYS A 131 -2.62 10.49 3.82
C CYS A 131 -2.17 11.85 4.37
N LEU A 132 -3.01 12.55 5.14
CA LEU A 132 -2.63 13.82 5.79
C LEU A 132 -1.43 13.65 6.74
N TRP A 133 -1.40 12.58 7.52
CA TRP A 133 -0.25 12.23 8.37
C TRP A 133 1.01 11.92 7.56
N SER A 134 0.86 11.23 6.43
CA SER A 134 1.98 10.90 5.54
C SER A 134 2.57 12.16 4.90
N LEU A 135 1.73 13.07 4.41
CA LEU A 135 2.16 14.39 3.92
C LEU A 135 2.83 15.22 5.02
N TYR A 136 2.34 15.16 6.26
CA TYR A 136 2.98 15.81 7.40
C TYR A 136 4.37 15.24 7.69
N LYS A 137 4.61 13.94 7.46
CA LYS A 137 5.94 13.34 7.59
C LYS A 137 6.87 13.75 6.44
N ILE A 138 6.34 13.92 5.23
CA ILE A 138 7.10 14.33 4.03
C ILE A 138 7.56 15.80 4.11
N LYS A 139 6.73 16.71 4.63
CA LYS A 139 7.07 18.12 4.92
C LYS A 139 7.57 18.96 3.72
N THR A 140 7.28 18.58 2.49
CA THR A 140 7.53 19.46 1.34
C THR A 140 6.55 20.64 1.36
N ARG A 141 6.84 21.70 0.59
CA ARG A 141 5.93 22.83 0.47
C ARG A 141 4.54 22.41 -0.03
N LYS A 142 4.52 21.51 -1.01
CA LYS A 142 3.29 20.95 -1.60
C LYS A 142 2.47 20.17 -0.56
N SER A 143 3.13 19.36 0.27
CA SER A 143 2.49 18.58 1.33
C SER A 143 1.83 19.50 2.35
N ILE A 144 2.55 20.53 2.79
CA ILE A 144 2.05 21.50 3.75
C ILE A 144 0.87 22.29 3.17
N ASP A 145 0.96 22.71 1.92
CA ASP A 145 -0.13 23.45 1.26
C ASP A 145 -1.36 22.57 1.06
N MET A 146 -1.20 21.26 0.82
CA MET A 146 -2.32 20.31 0.79
C MET A 146 -2.96 20.15 2.17
N ILE A 147 -2.19 19.96 3.24
CA ILE A 147 -2.72 19.84 4.61
C ILE A 147 -3.56 21.07 4.99
N LYS A 148 -3.11 22.28 4.60
CA LYS A 148 -3.84 23.53 4.83
C LYS A 148 -5.21 23.56 4.15
N GLN A 149 -5.39 22.93 2.99
CA GLN A 149 -6.70 22.91 2.32
C GLN A 149 -7.75 22.14 3.14
N TYR A 150 -7.32 21.13 3.90
CA TYR A 150 -8.22 20.27 4.68
C TYR A 150 -8.60 20.85 6.06
N VAL A 151 -8.11 22.03 6.46
CA VAL A 151 -8.51 22.67 7.74
C VAL A 151 -10.00 23.05 7.77
N ASN A 152 -10.60 23.22 6.60
CA ASN A 152 -12.02 23.53 6.39
C ASN A 152 -12.79 22.38 5.74
N SER A 153 -12.24 21.15 5.77
CA SER A 153 -12.93 19.95 5.28
C SER A 153 -14.35 19.84 5.87
N GLU A 154 -15.31 19.29 5.15
CA GLU A 154 -16.65 19.00 5.69
C GLU A 154 -16.61 17.93 6.79
N TYR A 155 -15.61 17.05 6.76
CA TYR A 155 -15.39 15.98 7.74
C TYR A 155 -14.59 16.49 8.94
N GLU A 156 -15.19 16.42 10.13
CA GLU A 156 -14.58 16.92 11.38
C GLU A 156 -13.22 16.27 11.66
N TYR A 157 -13.13 14.96 11.53
CA TYR A 157 -11.90 14.21 11.78
C TYR A 157 -10.73 14.69 10.90
N LEU A 158 -11.00 15.04 9.64
CA LEU A 158 -9.97 15.58 8.74
C LEU A 158 -9.58 17.01 9.13
N ARG A 159 -10.55 17.87 9.50
CA ARG A 159 -10.24 19.23 9.97
C ARG A 159 -9.30 19.20 11.17
N GLU A 160 -9.64 18.38 12.18
CA GLU A 160 -8.85 18.27 13.40
C GLU A 160 -7.48 17.64 13.14
N THR A 161 -7.41 16.64 12.26
CA THR A 161 -6.12 16.05 11.82
C THR A 161 -5.24 17.11 11.16
N SER A 162 -5.77 17.90 10.23
CA SER A 162 -5.01 18.97 9.56
C SER A 162 -4.54 20.05 10.52
N LYS A 163 -5.40 20.54 11.42
CA LYS A 163 -5.02 21.52 12.45
C LYS A 163 -3.90 21.01 13.34
N LYS A 164 -4.01 19.75 13.80
CA LYS A 164 -2.99 19.08 14.62
C LYS A 164 -1.66 18.93 13.87
N ASN A 165 -1.70 18.59 12.60
CA ASN A 165 -0.48 18.47 11.79
C ASN A 165 0.21 19.83 11.61
N LEU A 166 -0.57 20.89 11.37
CA LEU A 166 -0.03 22.24 11.21
C LEU A 166 0.52 22.82 12.51
N SER A 167 -0.12 22.55 13.67
CA SER A 167 0.41 23.02 14.96
C SER A 167 1.79 22.42 15.23
N LYS A 168 1.97 21.13 14.96
CA LYS A 168 3.24 20.40 15.11
C LYS A 168 4.36 20.84 14.16
N LEU A 169 4.06 21.61 13.10
CA LEU A 169 5.08 22.15 12.20
C LEU A 169 5.69 23.46 12.73
N ASN A 170 5.03 24.10 13.69
CA ASN A 170 5.47 25.37 14.29
C ASN A 170 6.15 25.17 15.66
N GLU A 171 6.22 23.93 16.13
CA GLU A 171 6.98 23.50 17.32
C GLU A 171 8.43 23.15 16.91
#